data_AF-A0A0G0T5M9-F1
#
_entry.id   AF-A0A0G0T5M9-F1
#
_cell.length_a   1.000
_cell.length_b   1.000
_cell.length_c   1.000
_cell.angle_alpha   90.00
_cell.angle_beta   90.00
_cell.angle_gamma   90.00
#
_symmetry.space_group_name_H-M   'P 1'
#
loop_
_entity.id
_entity.type
_entity.pdbx_description
1 polymer ?
#
loop_
_entity_poly.entity_id
_entity_poly.type
_entity_poly.pdbx_seq_one_letter_code
_entity_poly.pdbx_strand_id
1 'polypeptide(L)'
;MKSLITQDPKILGGKPIIAGTRISVETILELISSGMEKNEILKEYPFLTKKQIQAAVNYAAKLVGKEESYIFDKAQVVAHEISR
;
A
#
# COMPACT_ATOMS: atom_id res chain seq x y z
N MET A 1 -21.37 7.37 -1.43
CA MET A 1 -20.00 7.84 -1.13
C MET A 1 -19.02 7.16 -2.09
N LYS A 2 -18.11 7.91 -2.71
CA LYS A 2 -17.11 7.35 -3.63
C LYS A 2 -15.94 6.77 -2.82
N SER A 3 -15.51 5.54 -3.11
CA SER A 3 -14.35 4.93 -2.44
C SER A 3 -13.08 5.70 -2.79
N LEU A 4 -12.22 5.97 -1.79
CA LEU A 4 -10.94 6.68 -1.99
C LEU A 4 -9.81 5.73 -2.42
N ILE A 5 -9.99 4.42 -2.22
CA ILE A 5 -9.08 3.37 -2.66
C ILE A 5 -9.85 2.45 -3.62
N THR A 6 -9.23 2.11 -4.75
CA THR A 6 -9.78 1.21 -5.76
C THR A 6 -8.77 0.13 -6.13
N GLN A 7 -9.26 -1.02 -6.58
CA GLN A 7 -8.46 -2.09 -7.15
C GLN A 7 -9.09 -2.49 -8.48
N ASP A 8 -8.25 -2.62 -9.50
CA ASP A 8 -8.64 -3.14 -10.80
C ASP A 8 -7.47 -4.03 -11.27
N PRO A 9 -7.68 -5.33 -11.53
CA PRO A 9 -6.64 -6.22 -12.04
C PRO A 9 -5.93 -5.70 -13.30
N LYS A 10 -6.61 -4.85 -14.09
CA LYS A 10 -6.06 -4.23 -15.30
C LYS A 10 -5.17 -3.02 -15.02
N ILE A 11 -5.13 -2.51 -13.78
CA ILE A 11 -4.36 -1.33 -13.38
C ILE A 11 -3.33 -1.74 -12.32
N LEU A 12 -2.05 -1.51 -12.61
CA LEU A 12 -0.93 -1.88 -11.71
C LEU A 12 -1.00 -3.31 -11.18
N GLY A 13 -1.45 -4.26 -12.01
CA GLY A 13 -1.57 -5.67 -11.63
C GLY A 13 -2.55 -5.94 -10.48
N GLY A 14 -3.55 -5.08 -10.28
CA GLY A 14 -4.53 -5.24 -9.20
C GLY A 14 -4.11 -4.65 -7.85
N LYS A 15 -2.95 -3.99 -7.78
CA LYS A 15 -2.52 -3.30 -6.55
C LYS A 15 -3.58 -2.25 -6.13
N PRO A 16 -3.85 -2.09 -4.82
CA PRO A 16 -4.70 -1.00 -4.34
C PRO A 16 -4.10 0.36 -4.67
N ILE A 17 -4.90 1.21 -5.31
CA ILE A 17 -4.50 2.57 -5.72
C ILE A 17 -5.41 3.62 -5.11
N ILE A 18 -4.90 4.86 -5.02
CA ILE A 18 -5.75 6.01 -4.76
C ILE A 18 -6.71 6.20 -5.96
N ALA A 19 -8.01 6.29 -5.67
CA ALA A 19 -9.04 6.38 -6.69
C ALA A 19 -8.83 7.61 -7.60
N GLY A 20 -8.81 7.36 -8.92
CA GLY A 20 -8.58 8.41 -9.92
C GLY A 20 -7.12 8.75 -10.17
N THR A 21 -6.16 8.01 -9.60
CA THR A 21 -4.74 8.17 -9.86
C THR A 21 -4.10 6.82 -10.21
N ARG A 22 -2.80 6.82 -10.54
CA ARG A 22 -1.97 5.61 -10.63
C ARG A 22 -0.95 5.53 -9.48
N ILE A 23 -1.28 6.13 -8.34
CA ILE A 23 -0.46 6.06 -7.12
C ILE A 23 -0.99 4.93 -6.25
N SER A 24 -0.13 3.96 -5.97
CA SER A 24 -0.49 2.81 -5.14
C SER A 24 -0.53 3.17 -3.65
N VAL A 25 -1.26 2.37 -2.87
CA VAL A 25 -1.21 2.47 -1.39
C VAL A 25 0.21 2.23 -0.90
N GLU A 26 0.92 1.26 -1.48
CA GLU A 26 2.33 0.96 -1.19
C GLU A 26 3.22 2.19 -1.36
N THR A 27 3.12 2.91 -2.48
CA THR A 27 3.89 4.15 -2.72
C THR A 27 3.66 5.20 -1.65
N ILE A 28 2.42 5.38 -1.18
CA ILE A 28 2.13 6.32 -0.09
C ILE A 28 2.80 5.87 1.22
N LEU A 29 2.82 4.56 1.51
CA LEU A 29 3.48 4.03 2.69
C LEU A 29 5.01 4.13 2.58
N GLU A 30 5.59 3.91 1.41
CA GLU A 30 7.02 4.09 1.15
C GLU A 30 7.47 5.53 1.46
N LEU A 31 6.74 6.53 0.94
CA LEU A 31 7.02 7.95 1.22
C LEU A 31 6.93 8.26 2.72
N ILE A 32 5.90 7.76 3.41
CA ILE A 32 5.77 7.95 4.85
C ILE A 32 6.93 7.25 5.59
N SER A 33 7.31 6.04 5.16
CA SER A 33 8.38 5.25 5.78
C SER A 33 9.76 5.86 5.56
N SER A 34 9.97 6.63 4.49
CA SER A 34 11.20 7.40 4.26
C SER A 34 11.30 8.65 5.13
N GLY A 35 10.30 8.91 5.99
CA GLY A 35 10.22 10.08 6.86
C GLY A 35 9.57 11.30 6.23
N MET A 36 8.94 11.17 5.06
CA MET A 36 8.28 12.31 4.42
C MET A 36 6.98 12.68 5.16
N GLU A 37 6.84 13.96 5.47
CA GLU A 37 5.64 14.46 6.14
C GLU A 37 4.44 14.53 5.18
N LYS A 38 3.23 14.36 5.70
CA LYS A 38 2.00 14.37 4.86
C LYS A 38 1.86 15.63 4.00
N ASN A 39 2.32 16.78 4.51
CA ASN A 39 2.26 18.04 3.77
C ASN A 39 3.30 18.10 2.63
N GLU A 40 4.42 17.40 2.74
CA GLU A 40 5.43 17.30 1.69
C GLU A 40 4.94 16.40 0.56
N ILE A 41 4.32 15.26 0.91
CA ILE A 41 3.62 14.39 -0.06
C ILE A 41 2.59 15.18 -0.86
N LEU A 42 1.83 16.08 -0.22
CA LEU A 42 0.85 16.92 -0.92
C LEU A 42 1.48 18.02 -1.79
N LYS A 43 2.71 18.44 -1.49
CA LYS A 43 3.44 19.37 -2.36
C LYS A 43 3.94 18.65 -3.61
N GLU A 44 4.43 17.42 -3.47
CA GLU A 44 4.90 16.60 -4.58
C GLU A 44 3.73 16.09 -5.45
N TYR A 45 2.62 15.73 -4.81
CA TYR A 45 1.41 15.22 -5.45
C TYR A 45 0.21 16.14 -5.14
N PRO A 46 0.12 17.33 -5.76
CA PRO A 46 -0.89 18.34 -5.43
C PRO A 46 -2.33 17.95 -5.80
N PHE A 47 -2.50 16.90 -6.60
CA PHE A 47 -3.80 16.32 -6.93
C PHE A 47 -4.31 15.32 -5.88
N LEU A 48 -3.49 14.98 -4.88
CA LEU A 48 -3.91 14.19 -3.73
C LEU A 48 -4.58 15.07 -2.67
N THR A 49 -5.39 14.43 -1.86
CA THR A 49 -6.01 15.05 -0.67
C THR A 49 -5.51 14.39 0.60
N LYS A 50 -5.52 15.13 1.72
CA LYS A 50 -5.24 14.59 3.06
C LYS A 50 -6.08 13.34 3.37
N LYS A 51 -7.34 13.33 2.92
CA LYS A 51 -8.25 12.19 3.11
C LYS A 51 -7.79 10.94 2.34
N GLN A 52 -7.25 11.10 1.13
CA GLN A 52 -6.72 9.98 0.34
C GLN A 52 -5.45 9.39 0.97
N ILE A 53 -4.54 10.23 1.47
CA ILE A 53 -3.35 9.77 2.20
C ILE A 53 -3.77 8.99 3.45
N GLN A 54 -4.72 9.53 4.23
CA GLN A 54 -5.23 8.83 5.41
C GLN A 54 -5.96 7.52 5.05
N ALA A 55 -6.67 7.49 3.93
CA ALA A 55 -7.34 6.28 3.45
C ALA A 55 -6.33 5.18 3.08
N ALA A 56 -5.17 5.52 2.51
CA ALA A 56 -4.09 4.57 2.22
C ALA A 56 -3.56 3.92 3.50
N VAL A 57 -3.24 4.73 4.53
CA VAL A 57 -2.79 4.23 5.84
C VAL A 57 -3.87 3.35 6.50
N ASN A 58 -5.12 3.79 6.49
CA ASN A 58 -6.22 3.01 7.06
C ASN A 58 -6.47 1.69 6.30
N TYR A 59 -6.30 1.71 4.97
CA TYR A 59 -6.39 0.50 4.15
C TYR A 59 -5.30 -0.51 4.58
N ALA A 60 -4.06 -0.05 4.72
CA ALA A 60 -2.94 -0.88 5.15
C ALA A 60 -3.13 -1.43 6.57
N ALA A 61 -3.53 -0.57 7.52
CA ALA A 61 -3.82 -0.98 8.90
C ALA A 61 -4.91 -2.06 8.96
N LYS A 62 -5.96 -1.95 8.14
CA LYS A 62 -7.00 -2.99 8.03
C LYS A 62 -6.48 -4.27 7.37
N LEU A 63 -5.59 -4.17 6.40
CA LEU A 63 -5.00 -5.33 5.74
C LEU A 63 -4.12 -6.13 6.72
N VAL A 64 -3.28 -5.44 7.49
CA VAL A 64 -2.41 -6.06 8.51
C VAL A 64 -3.22 -6.55 9.72
N GLY A 65 -4.25 -5.80 10.13
CA GLY A 65 -5.09 -6.14 11.27
C GLY A 65 -6.14 -7.22 10.98
N LYS A 66 -6.32 -7.63 9.72
CA LYS A 66 -7.08 -8.85 9.41
C LYS A 66 -6.20 -10.03 9.79
N GLU A 67 -6.64 -10.83 10.76
CA GLU A 67 -6.06 -12.15 11.06
C GLU A 67 -6.30 -13.12 9.88
N GLU A 68 -5.63 -12.91 8.76
CA GLU A 68 -5.24 -14.04 7.91
C GLU A 68 -3.93 -14.54 8.51
N SER A 69 -4.01 -15.62 9.28
CA SER A 69 -2.84 -16.38 9.70
C SER A 69 -1.99 -16.65 8.46
N TYR A 70 -0.88 -15.94 8.32
CA TYR A 70 0.19 -16.37 7.45
C TYR A 70 0.73 -17.65 8.08
N ILE A 71 0.15 -18.78 7.70
CA ILE A 71 0.82 -20.07 7.87
C ILE A 71 2.06 -19.94 6.99
N PHE A 72 3.20 -19.61 7.60
CA PHE A 72 4.49 -19.83 6.99
C PHE A 72 4.61 -21.33 6.78
N ASP A 73 4.19 -21.80 5.60
CA ASP A 73 4.50 -23.15 5.19
C ASP A 73 6.03 -23.22 5.12
N LYS A 74 6.63 -24.06 5.97
CA LYS A 74 8.07 -24.19 6.13
C LYS A 74 8.79 -24.52 4.81
N ALA A 75 8.06 -24.87 3.76
CA ALA A 75 8.55 -25.18 2.43
C ALA A 75 9.24 -24.01 1.69
N GLN A 76 9.00 -22.74 2.02
CA GLN A 76 9.67 -21.62 1.31
C GLN A 76 11.02 -21.20 1.90
N VAL A 77 11.31 -21.53 3.16
CA VAL A 77 12.57 -21.09 3.81
C VAL A 77 13.76 -21.94 3.35
N VAL A 78 13.53 -23.20 2.97
CA VAL A 78 14.58 -24.12 2.50
C VAL A 78 15.19 -23.76 1.14
N ALA A 79 14.56 -22.90 0.34
CA ALA A 79 15.11 -22.49 -0.95
C ALA A 79 16.29 -21.50 -0.83
N HIS A 80 16.42 -20.78 0.30
CA HIS A 80 17.50 -19.80 0.48
C HIS A 80 18.67 -20.32 1.34
N GLU A 81 18.53 -21.50 1.98
CA GLU A 81 19.60 -22.12 2.76
C GLU A 81 20.43 -23.14 1.95
N ILE A 82 20.03 -23.50 0.72
CA ILE A 82 20.79 -24.43 -0.16
C ILE A 82 21.62 -23.67 -1.21
N SER A 83 21.99 -22.41 -0.96
CA SER A 83 22.93 -21.66 -1.82
C SER A 83 23.95 -20.83 -1.03
N ARG A 84 24.26 -21.23 0.20
CA ARG A 84 25.48 -20.81 0.90
C ARG A 84 26.14 -21.99 1.59
#